data_AF-A0A9E0DJR1-F1
#
_entry.id   AF-A0A9E0DJR1-F1
#
_cell.length_a   1.000
_cell.length_b   1.000
_cell.length_c   1.000
_cell.angle_alpha   90.00
_cell.angle_beta   90.00
_cell.angle_gamma   90.00
#
_symmetry.space_group_name_H-M   'P 1'
#
loop_
_entity.id
_entity.type
_entity.pdbx_description
1 polymer ?
#
loop_
_entity_poly.entity_id
_entity_poly.type
_entity_poly.pdbx_seq_one_letter_code
_entity_poly.pdbx_strand_id
1 'polypeptide(L)'
;MQNARKSVHRSANVRKNRTRNKAQNRSAAGKHPMAVLARRMSLFMGLAVVALLWGATGVHAAPLLQDASSSPAISEAFAPLLAAAVSVERVVEIGWNYVEWGVVRYAGWRADELKTPQYAQFKSASSTVAAIVLGIIVVNYSNLRLFAFMQPELGSFASNVPAAWDIILTGLLVGAGSKPAHDILGLITRFKSLVGNTSLRQREEAGSAVADYVLKLGQADAVSSMDVPGTRGVSSSRHGTPQDYISLVRGRLEDSYGG
;
A
#
# COMPACT_ATOMS: atom_id res chain seq x y z
N MET A 1 36.23 59.60 35.34
CA MET A 1 36.26 58.29 34.64
C MET A 1 35.29 57.22 35.17
N GLN A 2 34.85 57.24 36.44
CA GLN A 2 33.92 56.23 36.97
C GLN A 2 32.51 56.26 36.36
N ASN A 3 32.01 57.42 35.91
CA ASN A 3 30.66 57.55 35.35
C ASN A 3 30.49 56.88 33.97
N ALA A 4 31.56 56.77 33.18
CA ALA A 4 31.50 56.13 31.86
C ALA A 4 31.29 54.60 31.94
N ARG A 5 31.91 53.94 32.94
CA ARG A 5 31.78 52.49 33.15
C ARG A 5 30.38 52.06 33.57
N LYS A 6 29.65 52.91 34.31
CA LYS A 6 28.25 52.64 34.70
C LYS A 6 27.28 52.67 33.51
N SER A 7 27.55 53.48 32.47
CA SER A 7 26.65 53.57 31.31
C SER A 7 26.72 52.31 30.42
N VAL A 8 27.91 51.73 30.24
CA VAL A 8 28.13 50.54 29.41
C VAL A 8 27.43 49.31 29.99
N HIS A 9 27.45 49.14 31.32
CA HIS A 9 26.75 48.04 31.98
C HIS A 9 25.22 48.14 31.90
N ARG A 10 24.64 49.35 31.88
CA ARG A 10 23.18 49.52 31.69
C ARG A 10 22.73 49.10 30.28
N SER A 11 23.49 49.45 29.25
CA SER A 11 23.15 49.13 27.85
C SER A 11 23.17 47.62 27.56
N ALA A 12 24.11 46.88 28.17
CA ALA A 12 24.18 45.43 28.02
C ALA A 12 22.95 44.71 28.63
N ASN A 13 22.50 45.15 29.81
CA ASN A 13 21.33 44.55 30.48
C ASN A 13 20.01 44.85 29.75
N VAL A 14 19.86 46.05 29.18
CA VAL A 14 18.66 46.39 28.38
C VAL A 14 18.56 45.52 27.13
N ARG A 15 19.68 45.23 26.47
CA ARG A 15 19.72 44.38 25.27
C ARG A 15 19.35 42.93 25.60
N LYS A 16 19.82 42.40 26.74
CA LYS A 16 19.51 41.05 27.22
C LYS A 16 18.04 40.88 27.65
N ASN A 17 17.43 41.92 28.22
CA ASN A 17 16.01 41.89 28.59
C ASN A 17 15.09 41.99 27.36
N ARG A 18 15.48 42.75 26.33
CA ARG A 18 14.73 42.80 25.06
C ARG A 18 14.69 41.45 24.34
N THR A 19 15.78 40.68 24.35
CA THR A 19 15.80 39.36 23.71
C THR A 19 14.98 38.33 24.48
N ARG A 20 14.99 38.35 25.82
CA ARG A 20 14.12 37.50 26.64
C ARG A 20 12.63 37.80 26.47
N ASN A 21 12.23 39.06 26.52
CA ASN A 21 10.81 39.42 26.32
C ASN A 21 10.31 39.06 24.91
N LYS A 22 11.16 39.18 23.89
CA LYS A 22 10.80 38.78 22.52
C LYS A 22 10.65 37.26 22.38
N ALA A 23 11.44 36.46 23.10
CA ALA A 23 11.27 35.01 23.15
C ALA A 23 10.01 34.61 23.93
N GLN A 24 9.70 35.29 25.03
CA GLN A 24 8.54 34.98 25.87
C GLN A 24 7.21 35.38 25.20
N ASN A 25 7.14 36.51 24.52
CA ASN A 25 5.95 36.90 23.73
C ASN A 25 5.70 35.98 22.52
N ARG A 26 6.75 35.35 21.96
CA ARG A 26 6.59 34.34 20.91
C ARG A 26 6.03 33.01 21.44
N SER A 27 6.22 32.71 22.72
CA SER A 27 5.67 31.51 23.37
C SER A 27 4.19 31.63 23.72
N ALA A 28 3.71 32.84 24.03
CA ALA A 28 2.32 33.07 24.43
C ALA A 28 1.33 33.16 23.25
N ALA A 29 1.76 33.65 22.09
CA ALA A 29 0.88 33.84 20.93
C ALA A 29 0.50 32.55 20.19
N GLY A 30 1.11 31.40 20.50
CA GLY A 30 0.93 30.15 19.75
C GLY A 30 -0.09 29.15 20.31
N LYS A 31 -0.74 29.41 21.45
CA LYS A 31 -1.40 28.33 22.21
C LYS A 31 -2.87 28.03 21.89
N HIS A 32 -3.58 28.81 21.08
CA HIS A 32 -5.03 28.60 20.90
C HIS A 32 -5.63 28.58 19.47
N PRO A 33 -4.89 28.59 18.33
CA PRO A 33 -5.56 28.50 17.03
C PRO A 33 -6.18 27.12 16.76
N MET A 34 -5.57 26.04 17.27
CA MET A 34 -6.00 24.66 16.99
C MET A 34 -7.32 24.27 17.68
N ALA A 35 -7.59 24.76 18.88
CA ALA A 35 -8.82 24.42 19.62
C ALA A 35 -10.07 25.01 18.96
N VAL A 36 -9.95 26.21 18.38
CA VAL A 36 -11.05 26.86 17.66
C VAL A 36 -11.31 26.18 16.31
N LEU A 37 -10.25 25.75 15.60
CA LEU A 37 -10.38 25.02 14.35
C LEU A 37 -11.01 23.62 14.55
N ALA A 38 -10.55 22.88 15.57
CA ALA A 38 -11.10 21.57 15.90
C ALA A 38 -12.61 21.64 16.22
N ARG A 39 -13.05 22.68 16.93
CA ARG A 39 -14.46 22.90 17.27
C ARG A 39 -15.31 23.30 16.07
N ARG A 40 -14.74 24.01 15.09
CA ARG A 40 -15.45 24.35 13.84
C ARG A 40 -15.59 23.13 12.93
N MET A 41 -14.56 22.29 12.84
CA MET A 41 -14.62 21.08 12.03
C MET A 41 -15.57 20.01 12.60
N SER A 42 -15.69 19.90 13.93
CA SER A 42 -16.65 18.95 14.53
C SER A 42 -18.11 19.29 14.22
N LEU A 43 -18.44 20.59 14.11
CA LEU A 43 -19.78 21.05 13.72
C LEU A 43 -20.12 20.69 12.27
N PHE A 44 -19.20 20.90 11.33
CA PHE A 44 -19.41 20.50 9.94
C PHE A 44 -19.57 18.98 9.79
N MET A 45 -18.85 18.21 10.60
CA MET A 45 -18.96 16.75 10.60
C MET A 45 -20.31 16.26 11.14
N GLY A 46 -20.78 16.84 12.24
CA GLY A 46 -22.11 16.52 12.78
C GLY A 46 -23.21 16.84 11.77
N LEU A 47 -23.08 17.95 11.05
CA LEU A 47 -24.06 18.34 10.02
C LEU A 47 -24.06 17.40 8.81
N ALA A 48 -22.89 16.92 8.39
CA ALA A 48 -22.78 15.91 7.33
C ALA A 48 -23.44 14.57 7.73
N VAL A 49 -23.24 14.13 8.97
CA VAL A 49 -23.90 12.91 9.51
C VAL A 49 -25.42 13.08 9.56
N VAL A 50 -25.92 14.24 9.97
CA VAL A 50 -27.36 14.51 9.99
C VAL A 50 -27.94 14.57 8.58
N ALA A 51 -27.25 15.21 7.62
CA ALA A 51 -27.67 15.27 6.23
C ALA A 51 -27.72 13.87 5.58
N LEU A 52 -26.82 12.97 5.97
CA LEU A 52 -26.80 11.57 5.54
C LEU A 52 -27.98 10.77 6.05
N LEU A 53 -28.31 10.96 7.33
CA LEU A 53 -29.47 10.32 7.94
C LEU A 53 -30.78 10.82 7.32
N TRP A 54 -30.80 12.08 6.84
CA TRP A 54 -31.98 12.68 6.19
C TRP A 54 -32.12 12.34 4.71
N GLY A 55 -31.01 12.20 3.97
CA GLY A 55 -31.02 11.89 2.53
C GLY A 55 -31.39 10.44 2.19
N ALA A 56 -31.40 9.54 3.18
CA ALA A 56 -31.71 8.12 2.98
C ALA A 56 -33.19 7.81 2.69
N THR A 57 -34.09 8.80 2.72
CA THR A 57 -35.54 8.55 2.66
C THR A 57 -36.17 8.62 1.26
N GLY A 58 -35.44 8.59 0.15
CA GLY A 58 -36.11 8.90 -1.14
C GLY A 58 -35.47 8.53 -2.47
N VAL A 59 -34.63 7.50 -2.58
CA VAL A 59 -34.17 7.04 -3.90
C VAL A 59 -34.92 5.78 -4.31
N HIS A 60 -35.94 5.95 -5.14
CA HIS A 60 -36.58 4.85 -5.86
C HIS A 60 -35.54 4.23 -6.81
N ALA A 61 -35.18 2.97 -6.56
CA ALA A 61 -34.24 2.23 -7.37
C ALA A 61 -34.77 2.08 -8.81
N ALA A 62 -33.96 2.50 -9.79
CA ALA A 62 -34.19 2.12 -11.18
C ALA A 62 -33.97 0.59 -11.30
N PRO A 63 -34.89 -0.16 -11.92
CA PRO A 63 -34.72 -1.60 -12.09
C PRO A 63 -33.53 -1.86 -13.02
N LEU A 64 -32.45 -2.41 -12.46
CA LEU A 64 -31.39 -3.01 -13.27
C LEU A 64 -31.98 -4.27 -13.90
N LEU A 65 -32.23 -4.22 -15.21
CA LEU A 65 -32.53 -5.38 -16.04
C LEU A 65 -31.32 -6.34 -15.96
N GLN A 66 -31.46 -7.40 -15.17
CA GLN A 66 -30.53 -8.52 -15.10
C GLN A 66 -31.08 -9.64 -15.98
N ASP A 67 -30.40 -9.91 -17.10
CA ASP A 67 -30.64 -11.12 -17.90
C ASP A 67 -30.26 -12.36 -17.08
N ALA A 68 -31.23 -13.25 -16.88
CA ALA A 68 -31.20 -14.33 -15.90
C ALA A 68 -30.36 -15.56 -16.28
N SER A 69 -29.46 -15.49 -17.26
CA SER A 69 -28.86 -16.69 -17.88
C SER A 69 -27.54 -17.18 -17.25
N SER A 70 -26.96 -16.47 -16.28
CA SER A 70 -25.77 -16.96 -15.56
C SER A 70 -25.61 -16.21 -14.25
N SER A 71 -25.60 -16.91 -13.11
CA SER A 71 -25.21 -16.31 -11.84
C SER A 71 -23.82 -15.70 -12.00
N PRO A 72 -23.65 -14.38 -11.86
CA PRO A 72 -22.36 -13.74 -12.02
C PRO A 72 -21.38 -14.32 -11.01
N ALA A 73 -20.17 -14.63 -11.46
CA ALA A 73 -19.13 -15.10 -10.56
C ALA A 73 -18.91 -14.06 -9.46
N ILE A 74 -18.66 -14.50 -8.23
CA ILE A 74 -18.41 -13.62 -7.06
C ILE A 74 -17.38 -12.52 -7.38
N SER A 75 -16.38 -12.83 -8.21
CA SER A 75 -15.37 -11.88 -8.69
C SER A 75 -15.94 -10.68 -9.45
N GLU A 76 -17.03 -10.86 -10.21
CA GLU A 76 -17.69 -9.78 -10.96
C GLU A 76 -18.42 -8.81 -10.03
N ALA A 77 -18.94 -9.29 -8.90
CA ALA A 77 -19.57 -8.46 -7.88
C ALA A 77 -18.54 -7.63 -7.08
N PHE A 78 -17.31 -8.13 -6.91
CA PHE A 78 -16.26 -7.39 -6.21
C PHE A 78 -15.63 -6.27 -7.05
N ALA A 79 -15.61 -6.40 -8.38
CA ALA A 79 -15.04 -5.39 -9.27
C ALA A 79 -15.64 -3.97 -9.07
N PRO A 80 -16.97 -3.77 -9.07
CA PRO A 80 -17.54 -2.44 -8.84
C PRO A 80 -17.34 -1.94 -7.40
N LEU A 81 -17.29 -2.84 -6.41
CA LEU A 81 -17.01 -2.46 -5.01
C LEU A 81 -15.58 -1.93 -4.84
N LEU A 82 -14.60 -2.60 -5.45
CA LEU A 82 -13.20 -2.15 -5.46
C LEU A 82 -13.05 -0.84 -6.23
N ALA A 83 -13.70 -0.70 -7.39
CA ALA A 83 -13.71 0.53 -8.16
C ALA A 83 -14.30 1.70 -7.34
N ALA A 84 -15.39 1.45 -6.61
CA ALA A 84 -15.98 2.43 -5.71
C ALA A 84 -15.02 2.81 -4.57
N ALA A 85 -14.33 1.84 -3.96
CA ALA A 85 -13.39 2.10 -2.86
C ALA A 85 -12.21 2.98 -3.31
N VAL A 86 -11.62 2.67 -4.48
CA VAL A 86 -10.52 3.46 -5.08
C VAL A 86 -11.01 4.87 -5.45
N SER A 87 -12.23 4.97 -5.99
CA SER A 87 -12.82 6.28 -6.33
C SER A 87 -13.04 7.14 -5.08
N VAL A 88 -13.56 6.55 -4.00
CA VAL A 88 -13.74 7.22 -2.71
C VAL A 88 -12.41 7.71 -2.15
N GLU A 89 -11.37 6.87 -2.16
CA GLU A 89 -10.01 7.25 -1.75
C GLU A 89 -9.55 8.51 -2.50
N ARG A 90 -9.67 8.48 -3.83
CA ARG A 90 -9.19 9.55 -4.69
C ARG A 90 -9.94 10.86 -4.46
N VAL A 91 -11.25 10.80 -4.25
CA VAL A 91 -12.05 11.99 -3.94
C VAL A 91 -11.66 12.58 -2.59
N VAL A 92 -11.45 11.75 -1.55
CA VAL A 92 -11.01 12.24 -0.23
C VAL A 92 -9.63 12.87 -0.30
N GLU A 93 -8.69 12.26 -1.01
CA GLU A 93 -7.34 12.81 -1.20
C GLU A 93 -7.37 14.16 -1.91
N ILE A 94 -8.08 14.25 -3.04
CA ILE A 94 -8.26 15.51 -3.79
C ILE A 94 -8.90 16.58 -2.91
N GLY A 95 -9.94 16.21 -2.16
CA GLY A 95 -10.61 17.11 -1.21
C GLY A 95 -9.63 17.71 -0.21
N TRP A 96 -8.75 16.89 0.37
CA TRP A 96 -7.71 17.38 1.27
C TRP A 96 -6.67 18.28 0.62
N ASN A 97 -6.27 17.99 -0.62
CA ASN A 97 -5.34 18.85 -1.35
C ASN A 97 -5.93 20.25 -1.55
N TYR A 98 -7.23 20.36 -1.82
CA TYR A 98 -7.93 21.65 -1.90
C TYR A 98 -8.05 22.34 -0.54
N VAL A 99 -8.32 21.60 0.53
CA VAL A 99 -8.37 22.15 1.89
C VAL A 99 -7.00 22.72 2.29
N GLU A 100 -5.91 21.97 2.07
CA GLU A 100 -4.55 22.41 2.35
C GLU A 100 -4.17 23.66 1.57
N TRP A 101 -4.47 23.66 0.27
CA TRP A 101 -4.27 24.81 -0.58
C TRP A 101 -5.04 26.04 -0.06
N GLY A 102 -6.32 25.86 0.28
CA GLY A 102 -7.16 26.94 0.79
C GLY A 102 -6.69 27.49 2.13
N VAL A 103 -6.24 26.62 3.02
CA VAL A 103 -5.73 27.01 4.35
C VAL A 103 -4.41 27.79 4.21
N VAL A 104 -3.50 27.36 3.34
CA VAL A 104 -2.27 28.13 3.06
C VAL A 104 -2.60 29.48 2.41
N ARG A 105 -3.52 29.49 1.43
CA ARG A 105 -3.83 30.69 0.65
C ARG A 105 -4.61 31.74 1.43
N TYR A 106 -5.62 31.33 2.19
CA TYR A 106 -6.60 32.23 2.80
C TYR A 106 -6.46 32.34 4.32
N ALA A 107 -6.00 31.30 5.01
CA ALA A 107 -5.81 31.34 6.46
C ALA A 107 -4.39 31.76 6.87
N GLY A 108 -3.50 32.01 5.90
CA GLY A 108 -2.12 32.43 6.16
C GLY A 108 -1.25 31.37 6.82
N TRP A 109 -1.67 30.11 6.79
CA TRP A 109 -0.88 29.00 7.31
C TRP A 109 0.38 28.83 6.50
N ARG A 110 1.45 28.45 7.20
CA ARG A 110 2.73 28.19 6.55
C ARG A 110 2.84 26.71 6.18
N ALA A 111 3.51 26.42 5.07
CA ALA A 111 3.66 25.04 4.60
C ALA A 111 4.41 24.12 5.59
N ASP A 112 5.19 24.68 6.53
CA ASP A 112 5.84 23.95 7.62
C ASP A 112 4.84 23.49 8.71
N GLU A 113 3.73 24.19 8.91
CA GLU A 113 2.71 23.85 9.91
C GLU A 113 1.90 22.61 9.49
N LEU A 114 1.69 22.44 8.18
CA LEU A 114 1.07 21.26 7.57
C LEU A 114 1.92 19.98 7.67
N LYS A 115 3.22 20.11 7.99
CA LYS A 115 4.13 18.96 8.13
C LYS A 115 4.22 18.46 9.58
N THR A 116 3.48 19.06 10.49
CA THR A 116 3.49 18.65 11.89
C THR A 116 2.88 17.24 12.05
N PRO A 117 3.45 16.38 12.90
CA PRO A 117 2.90 15.05 13.15
C PRO A 117 1.44 15.07 13.60
N GLN A 118 1.06 16.10 14.37
CA GLN A 118 -0.31 16.29 14.85
C GLN A 118 -1.28 16.54 13.69
N TYR A 119 -0.90 17.37 12.72
CA TYR A 119 -1.72 17.61 11.55
C TYR A 119 -1.84 16.36 10.67
N ALA A 120 -0.74 15.62 10.48
CA ALA A 120 -0.75 14.37 9.71
C ALA A 120 -1.68 13.32 10.35
N GLN A 121 -1.67 13.17 11.68
CA GLN A 121 -2.60 12.30 12.40
C GLN A 121 -4.05 12.77 12.25
N PHE A 122 -4.29 14.07 12.38
CA PHE A 122 -5.62 14.66 12.21
C PHE A 122 -6.17 14.43 10.80
N LYS A 123 -5.39 14.75 9.75
CA LYS A 123 -5.72 14.51 8.35
C LYS A 123 -6.05 13.03 8.12
N SER A 124 -5.20 12.14 8.62
CA SER A 124 -5.40 10.70 8.49
C SER A 124 -6.71 10.21 9.13
N ALA A 125 -7.01 10.66 10.35
CA ALA A 125 -8.23 10.27 11.06
C ALA A 125 -9.49 10.84 10.38
N SER A 126 -9.46 12.13 10.04
CA SER A 126 -10.59 12.80 9.38
C SER A 126 -10.84 12.29 7.96
N SER A 127 -9.78 11.95 7.20
CA SER A 127 -9.92 11.25 5.91
C SER A 127 -10.63 9.92 6.03
N THR A 128 -10.33 9.12 7.06
CA THR A 128 -10.98 7.81 7.24
C THR A 128 -12.47 7.96 7.47
N VAL A 129 -12.88 8.89 8.33
CA VAL A 129 -14.32 9.08 8.59
C VAL A 129 -15.01 9.68 7.36
N ALA A 130 -14.37 10.62 6.67
CA ALA A 130 -14.89 11.17 5.42
C ALA A 130 -15.07 10.08 4.34
N ALA A 131 -14.12 9.15 4.23
CA ALA A 131 -14.19 8.03 3.31
C ALA A 131 -15.32 7.05 3.67
N ILE A 132 -15.52 6.72 4.96
CA ILE A 132 -16.65 5.90 5.42
C ILE A 132 -17.98 6.54 5.05
N VAL A 133 -18.13 7.83 5.37
CA VAL A 133 -19.31 8.62 5.02
C VAL A 133 -19.57 8.59 3.52
N LEU A 134 -18.55 8.89 2.71
CA LEU A 134 -18.67 8.91 1.26
C LEU A 134 -18.96 7.52 0.69
N GLY A 135 -18.37 6.47 1.26
CA GLY A 135 -18.62 5.08 0.89
C GLY A 135 -20.09 4.68 1.09
N ILE A 136 -20.69 5.05 2.21
CA ILE A 136 -22.13 4.83 2.47
C ILE A 136 -23.00 5.57 1.45
N ILE A 137 -22.66 6.83 1.13
CA ILE A 137 -23.35 7.60 0.09
C ILE A 137 -23.29 6.87 -1.25
N VAL A 138 -22.07 6.53 -1.70
CA VAL A 138 -21.84 5.90 -3.00
C VAL A 138 -22.61 4.59 -3.09
N VAL A 139 -22.54 3.74 -2.07
CA VAL A 139 -23.27 2.47 -2.02
C VAL A 139 -24.78 2.67 -2.08
N ASN A 140 -25.31 3.64 -1.32
CA ASN A 140 -26.74 3.94 -1.32
C ASN A 140 -27.24 4.41 -2.69
N TYR A 141 -26.48 5.28 -3.36
CA TYR A 141 -26.85 5.79 -4.70
C TYR A 141 -26.66 4.76 -5.83
N SER A 142 -25.65 3.91 -5.73
CA SER A 142 -25.33 2.90 -6.75
C SER A 142 -26.08 1.58 -6.55
N ASN A 143 -26.79 1.41 -5.44
CA ASN A 143 -27.38 0.14 -5.02
C ASN A 143 -26.37 -1.02 -4.95
N LEU A 144 -25.08 -0.71 -4.69
CA LEU A 144 -24.03 -1.73 -4.53
C LEU A 144 -24.18 -2.41 -3.17
N ARG A 145 -24.98 -3.46 -3.12
CA ARG A 145 -25.37 -4.14 -1.89
C ARG A 145 -24.68 -5.50 -1.80
N LEU A 146 -23.71 -5.63 -0.90
CA LEU A 146 -22.86 -6.82 -0.81
C LEU A 146 -23.69 -8.08 -0.54
N PHE A 147 -24.66 -8.03 0.37
CA PHE A 147 -25.49 -9.19 0.67
C PHE A 147 -26.44 -9.54 -0.47
N ALA A 148 -26.90 -8.55 -1.25
CA ALA A 148 -27.68 -8.82 -2.45
C ALA A 148 -26.86 -9.62 -3.48
N PHE A 149 -25.58 -9.29 -3.66
CA PHE A 149 -24.70 -10.04 -4.56
C PHE A 149 -24.35 -11.44 -4.05
N MET A 150 -24.23 -11.62 -2.73
CA MET A 150 -23.94 -12.92 -2.11
C MET A 150 -25.18 -13.78 -1.86
N GLN A 151 -26.37 -13.34 -2.28
CA GLN A 151 -27.62 -14.08 -2.05
C GLN A 151 -27.58 -15.53 -2.58
N PRO A 152 -27.00 -15.84 -3.76
CA PRO A 152 -26.91 -17.22 -4.25
C PRO A 152 -26.11 -18.15 -3.33
N GLU A 153 -25.07 -17.62 -2.68
CA GLU A 153 -24.14 -18.39 -1.84
C GLU A 153 -24.61 -18.49 -0.37
N LEU A 154 -25.25 -17.43 0.12
CA LEU A 154 -25.69 -17.32 1.52
C LEU A 154 -27.13 -17.80 1.74
N GLY A 155 -27.88 -18.04 0.66
CA GLY A 155 -29.26 -18.53 0.71
C GLY A 155 -30.15 -17.64 1.59
N SER A 156 -30.84 -18.24 2.55
CA SER A 156 -31.80 -17.56 3.44
C SER A 156 -31.16 -16.60 4.44
N PHE A 157 -29.85 -16.70 4.69
CA PHE A 157 -29.18 -15.76 5.58
C PHE A 157 -29.18 -14.34 5.01
N ALA A 158 -28.88 -14.19 3.71
CA ALA A 158 -28.84 -12.90 3.04
C ALA A 158 -30.21 -12.20 3.00
N SER A 159 -31.30 -12.97 2.85
CA SER A 159 -32.66 -12.41 2.83
C SER A 159 -33.12 -11.86 4.18
N ASN A 160 -32.49 -12.28 5.28
CA ASN A 160 -32.82 -11.81 6.63
C ASN A 160 -32.11 -10.52 7.02
N VAL A 161 -31.13 -10.04 6.24
CA VAL A 161 -30.42 -8.80 6.54
C VAL A 161 -31.25 -7.61 6.04
N PRO A 162 -31.68 -6.69 6.93
CA PRO A 162 -32.42 -5.51 6.50
C PRO A 162 -31.60 -4.64 5.55
N ALA A 163 -32.26 -4.01 4.58
CA ALA A 163 -31.57 -3.29 3.50
C ALA A 163 -30.65 -2.17 4.00
N ALA A 164 -31.06 -1.45 5.04
CA ALA A 164 -30.25 -0.41 5.64
C ALA A 164 -28.92 -0.94 6.21
N TRP A 165 -28.91 -2.13 6.80
CA TRP A 165 -27.69 -2.73 7.36
C TRP A 165 -26.71 -3.14 6.27
N ASP A 166 -27.22 -3.72 5.19
CA ASP A 166 -26.41 -4.09 4.03
C ASP A 166 -25.75 -2.86 3.37
N ILE A 167 -26.49 -1.76 3.21
CA ILE A 167 -25.96 -0.47 2.73
C ILE A 167 -24.87 0.07 3.67
N ILE A 168 -25.12 0.08 4.99
CA ILE A 168 -24.16 0.59 5.97
C ILE A 168 -22.89 -0.27 5.97
N LEU A 169 -23.01 -1.59 6.00
CA LEU A 169 -21.87 -2.51 6.04
C LEU A 169 -21.07 -2.45 4.74
N THR A 170 -21.74 -2.44 3.60
CA THR A 170 -21.07 -2.33 2.29
C THR A 170 -20.42 -0.96 2.14
N GLY A 171 -21.09 0.11 2.55
CA GLY A 171 -20.54 1.47 2.54
C GLY A 171 -19.34 1.64 3.46
N LEU A 172 -19.38 1.03 4.64
CA LEU A 172 -18.25 0.99 5.57
C LEU A 172 -17.09 0.17 4.99
N LEU A 173 -17.36 -0.95 4.33
CA LEU A 173 -16.34 -1.74 3.64
C LEU A 173 -15.69 -0.93 2.51
N VAL A 174 -16.48 -0.26 1.67
CA VAL A 174 -15.99 0.60 0.58
C VAL A 174 -15.18 1.78 1.12
N GLY A 175 -15.68 2.46 2.16
CA GLY A 175 -15.05 3.66 2.70
C GLY A 175 -13.86 3.39 3.62
N ALA A 176 -13.91 2.36 4.47
CA ALA A 176 -12.78 1.98 5.32
C ALA A 176 -11.72 1.16 4.55
N GLY A 177 -12.16 0.38 3.57
CA GLY A 177 -11.30 -0.41 2.68
C GLY A 177 -10.45 0.43 1.73
N SER A 178 -10.74 1.73 1.61
CA SER A 178 -9.99 2.66 0.77
C SER A 178 -8.53 2.87 1.23
N LYS A 179 -8.24 2.77 2.54
CA LYS A 179 -6.86 2.88 3.06
C LYS A 179 -6.03 1.60 2.85
N PRO A 180 -6.55 0.40 3.19
CA PRO A 180 -5.89 -0.85 2.89
C PRO A 180 -5.60 -1.05 1.40
N ALA A 181 -6.42 -0.49 0.49
CA ALA A 181 -6.22 -0.67 -0.95
C ALA A 181 -4.83 -0.18 -1.42
N HIS A 182 -4.39 0.99 -0.96
CA HIS A 182 -3.03 1.49 -1.23
C HIS A 182 -1.95 0.65 -0.54
N ASP A 183 -2.18 0.20 0.70
CA ASP A 183 -1.23 -0.67 1.42
C ASP A 183 -1.11 -2.05 0.77
N ILE A 184 -2.20 -2.58 0.21
CA ILE A 184 -2.24 -3.84 -0.55
C ILE A 184 -1.55 -3.67 -1.89
N LEU A 185 -1.77 -2.57 -2.62
CA LEU A 185 -1.01 -2.25 -3.84
C LEU A 185 0.48 -2.09 -3.54
N GLY A 186 0.81 -1.40 -2.44
CA GLY A 186 2.17 -1.27 -1.94
C GLY A 186 2.77 -2.62 -1.55
N LEU A 187 2.00 -3.50 -0.91
CA LEU A 187 2.40 -4.85 -0.54
C LEU A 187 2.62 -5.72 -1.78
N ILE A 188 1.73 -5.70 -2.77
CA ILE A 188 1.88 -6.42 -4.04
C ILE A 188 3.12 -5.93 -4.78
N THR A 189 3.36 -4.61 -4.78
CA THR A 189 4.56 -4.03 -5.39
C THR A 189 5.82 -4.47 -4.67
N ARG A 190 5.82 -4.45 -3.33
CA ARG A 190 6.92 -4.96 -2.50
C ARG A 190 7.12 -6.46 -2.69
N PHE A 191 6.04 -7.22 -2.81
CA PHE A 191 6.07 -8.65 -3.05
C PHE A 191 6.66 -8.98 -4.42
N LYS A 192 6.27 -8.24 -5.45
CA LYS A 192 6.87 -8.34 -6.80
C LYS A 192 8.37 -8.03 -6.76
N SER A 193 8.79 -7.01 -6.01
CA SER A 193 10.22 -6.69 -5.85
C SER A 193 10.97 -7.76 -5.04
N LEU A 194 10.33 -8.37 -4.04
CA LEU A 194 10.90 -9.49 -3.28
C LEU A 194 11.08 -10.72 -4.17
N VAL A 195 10.05 -11.12 -4.91
CA VAL A 195 10.10 -12.25 -5.86
C VAL A 195 11.12 -11.99 -6.97
N GLY A 196 11.17 -10.76 -7.49
CA GLY A 196 12.16 -10.33 -8.47
C GLY A 196 13.58 -10.43 -7.93
N ASN A 197 13.83 -9.93 -6.72
CA ASN A 197 15.13 -9.99 -6.09
C ASN A 197 15.54 -11.41 -5.70
N THR A 198 14.61 -12.27 -5.27
CA THR A 198 14.92 -13.68 -4.97
C THR A 198 15.26 -14.49 -6.22
N SER A 199 14.61 -14.21 -7.36
CA SER A 199 14.93 -14.88 -8.63
C SER A 199 16.27 -14.43 -9.21
N LEU A 200 16.64 -13.16 -9.01
CA LEU A 200 17.99 -12.66 -9.30
C LEU A 200 19.03 -13.36 -8.42
N ARG A 201 18.77 -13.46 -7.11
CA ARG A 201 19.67 -14.11 -6.16
C ARG A 201 19.84 -15.62 -6.43
N GLN A 202 18.77 -16.30 -6.82
CA GLN A 202 18.84 -17.69 -7.28
C GLN A 202 19.68 -17.86 -8.56
N ARG A 203 19.66 -16.89 -9.47
CA ARG A 203 20.52 -16.91 -10.67
C ARG A 203 21.98 -16.61 -10.34
N GLU A 204 22.25 -15.76 -9.36
CA GLU A 204 23.61 -15.48 -8.88
C GLU A 204 24.21 -16.68 -8.13
N GLU A 205 23.45 -17.33 -7.25
CA GLU A 205 23.89 -18.54 -6.53
C GLU A 205 24.04 -19.75 -7.48
N ALA A 206 23.15 -19.90 -8.46
CA ALA A 206 23.32 -20.91 -9.50
C ALA A 206 24.53 -20.61 -10.39
N GLY A 207 24.80 -19.33 -10.70
CA GLY A 207 25.96 -18.90 -11.48
C GLY A 207 27.29 -19.13 -10.76
N SER A 208 27.35 -18.85 -9.46
CA SER A 208 28.57 -19.09 -8.66
C SER A 208 28.86 -20.58 -8.52
N ALA A 209 27.83 -21.41 -8.30
CA ALA A 209 27.99 -22.86 -8.26
C ALA A 209 28.57 -23.40 -9.57
N VAL A 210 28.05 -22.94 -10.72
CA VAL A 210 28.58 -23.33 -12.05
C VAL A 210 30.03 -22.87 -12.23
N ALA A 211 30.38 -21.65 -11.82
CA ALA A 211 31.75 -21.15 -11.89
C ALA A 211 32.72 -21.99 -11.04
N ASP A 212 32.31 -22.40 -9.83
CA ASP A 212 33.09 -23.28 -8.97
C ASP A 212 33.30 -24.67 -9.59
N TYR A 213 32.27 -25.24 -10.23
CA TYR A 213 32.43 -26.50 -10.98
C TYR A 213 33.38 -26.36 -12.16
N VAL A 214 33.34 -25.25 -12.90
CA VAL A 214 34.25 -24.99 -14.02
C VAL A 214 35.71 -24.83 -13.54
N LEU A 215 35.93 -24.11 -12.44
CA LEU A 215 37.26 -23.99 -11.83
C LEU A 215 37.79 -25.35 -11.35
N LYS A 216 36.93 -26.16 -10.73
CA LYS A 216 37.30 -27.48 -10.24
C LYS A 216 37.60 -28.46 -11.38
N LEU A 217 36.88 -28.38 -12.50
CA LEU A 217 37.18 -29.13 -13.73
C LEU A 217 38.52 -28.69 -14.32
N GLY A 218 38.79 -27.38 -14.41
CA GLY A 218 40.09 -26.87 -14.89
C GLY A 218 41.27 -27.29 -14.01
N GLN A 219 41.08 -27.31 -12.68
CA GLN A 219 42.09 -27.83 -11.75
C GLN A 219 42.29 -29.34 -11.88
N ALA A 220 41.22 -30.11 -12.07
CA ALA A 220 41.32 -31.55 -12.28
C ALA A 220 42.11 -31.90 -13.55
N ASP A 221 41.91 -31.16 -14.64
CA ASP A 221 42.61 -31.37 -15.92
C ASP A 221 44.11 -31.00 -15.82
N ALA A 222 44.43 -29.93 -15.09
CA ALA A 222 45.81 -29.54 -14.77
C ALA A 222 46.53 -30.57 -13.88
N VAL A 223 45.81 -31.26 -13.00
CA VAL A 223 46.39 -32.32 -12.15
C VAL A 223 46.56 -33.63 -12.93
N SER A 224 45.69 -33.96 -13.88
CA SER A 224 45.84 -35.16 -14.73
C SER A 224 46.96 -35.05 -15.77
N SER A 225 47.45 -33.85 -16.06
CA SER A 225 48.58 -33.62 -16.97
C SER A 225 49.93 -33.52 -16.26
N MET A 226 49.94 -33.55 -14.93
CA MET A 226 51.18 -33.65 -14.15
C MET A 226 51.64 -35.10 -14.11
N ASP A 227 52.40 -35.46 -15.14
CA ASP A 227 53.00 -36.77 -15.37
C ASP A 227 53.74 -37.24 -14.10
N VAL A 228 53.14 -38.20 -13.37
CA VAL A 228 53.71 -38.79 -12.17
C VAL A 228 54.88 -39.67 -12.61
N PRO A 229 56.14 -39.29 -12.32
CA PRO A 229 57.29 -40.10 -12.73
C PRO A 229 57.32 -41.37 -11.86
N GLY A 230 56.77 -42.47 -12.36
CA GLY A 230 56.86 -43.76 -11.68
C GLY A 230 55.82 -44.82 -12.01
N THR A 231 54.65 -44.49 -12.56
CA THR A 231 53.64 -45.51 -12.90
C THR A 231 53.82 -46.04 -14.32
N ARG A 232 54.70 -47.03 -14.45
CA ARG A 232 54.80 -47.91 -15.62
C ARG A 232 53.45 -48.58 -15.92
N GLY A 233 52.86 -48.19 -17.05
CA GLY A 233 52.15 -49.08 -17.98
C GLY A 233 51.04 -49.97 -17.43
N VAL A 234 49.80 -49.47 -17.52
CA VAL A 234 48.68 -50.33 -17.97
C VAL A 234 47.95 -49.55 -19.06
N SER A 235 48.31 -49.85 -20.30
CA SER A 235 47.59 -49.46 -21.50
C SER A 235 46.20 -50.14 -21.51
N SER A 236 45.20 -49.45 -20.99
CA SER A 236 43.79 -49.80 -21.27
C SER A 236 43.36 -49.09 -22.54
N SER A 237 43.63 -49.74 -23.67
CA SER A 237 42.94 -49.48 -24.92
C SER A 237 41.46 -49.83 -24.77
N ARG A 238 40.62 -48.83 -24.48
CA ARG A 238 39.20 -48.88 -24.85
C ARG A 238 38.66 -47.48 -25.08
N HIS A 239 39.09 -46.90 -26.19
CA HIS A 239 38.50 -45.68 -26.74
C HIS A 239 37.14 -46.05 -27.36
N GLY A 240 36.10 -46.13 -26.53
CA GLY A 240 34.72 -46.15 -27.01
C GLY A 240 34.42 -44.76 -27.55
N THR A 241 34.16 -44.65 -28.86
CA THR A 241 33.77 -43.37 -29.44
C THR A 241 32.40 -42.95 -28.90
N PRO A 242 32.08 -41.65 -28.82
CA PRO A 242 30.78 -41.16 -28.35
C PRO A 242 29.57 -41.76 -29.08
N GLN A 243 29.77 -42.32 -30.28
CA GLN A 243 28.75 -43.01 -31.07
C GLN A 243 28.27 -44.31 -30.42
N ASP A 244 29.11 -45.04 -29.68
CA ASP A 244 28.73 -46.32 -29.05
C ASP A 244 27.75 -46.13 -27.88
N TYR A 245 27.71 -44.95 -27.25
CA TYR A 245 26.76 -44.66 -26.17
C TYR A 245 25.36 -44.31 -26.69
N ILE A 246 25.23 -43.81 -27.93
CA ILE A 246 23.95 -43.39 -28.50
C ILE A 246 23.09 -44.60 -28.91
N SER A 247 23.71 -45.69 -29.37
CA SER A 247 23.00 -46.93 -29.72
C SER A 247 22.47 -47.68 -28.48
N LEU A 248 23.24 -47.67 -27.38
CA LEU A 248 22.86 -48.33 -26.11
C LEU A 248 21.68 -47.64 -25.39
N VAL A 249 21.53 -46.32 -25.55
CA VAL A 249 20.39 -45.58 -24.99
C VAL A 249 19.15 -45.68 -25.89
N ARG A 250 19.33 -45.73 -27.21
CA ARG A 250 18.19 -45.84 -28.15
C ARG A 250 17.44 -47.17 -28.01
N GLY A 251 18.14 -48.29 -27.81
CA GLY A 251 17.49 -49.59 -27.63
C GLY A 251 16.63 -49.69 -26.37
N ARG A 252 17.00 -48.99 -25.29
CA ARG A 252 16.27 -49.07 -24.01
C ARG A 252 14.96 -48.27 -23.98
N LEU A 253 14.74 -47.37 -24.95
CA LEU A 253 13.52 -46.58 -25.04
C LEU A 253 12.42 -47.26 -25.89
N GLU A 254 12.79 -48.15 -26.81
CA GLU A 254 11.80 -48.89 -27.61
C GLU A 254 11.12 -50.00 -26.79
N ASP A 255 11.84 -50.63 -25.85
CA ASP A 255 11.28 -51.67 -24.98
C ASP A 255 10.29 -51.14 -23.91
N SER A 256 10.25 -49.82 -23.66
CA SER A 256 9.45 -49.23 -22.58
C SER A 256 8.09 -48.65 -23.03
N TYR A 257 7.85 -48.53 -24.34
CA TYR A 257 6.61 -47.95 -24.89
C TYR A 257 5.83 -48.91 -25.82
N GLY A 258 6.29 -50.15 -25.97
CA GLY A 258 5.60 -51.20 -26.73
C GLY A 258 4.89 -52.20 -25.81
N GLY A 259 3.78 -51.78 -25.19
CA GLY A 259 2.91 -52.63 -24.36
C GLY A 259 1.59 -51.95 -24.04
#